data_AF-A0A5E4MHI9-F1
#
_entry.id   AF-A0A5E4MHI9-F1
#
_cell.length_a   1.000
_cell.length_b   1.000
_cell.length_c   1.000
_cell.angle_alpha   90.00
_cell.angle_beta   90.00
_cell.angle_gamma   90.00
#
_symmetry.space_group_name_H-M   'P 1'
#
loop_
_entity.id
_entity.type
_entity.pdbx_description
1 polymer ?
#
loop_
_entity_poly.entity_id
_entity_poly.type
_entity_poly.pdbx_seq_one_letter_code
_entity_poly.pdbx_strand_id
1 'polypeptide(L)'
;MNQNNGIFSNLKNLWNKTQPSEKIFGTILFLNALVFLAWQIPRWQGTMIKYFTTDALAKRIPVSSLLLSAFSHSSLVHLSFNMFALHSFCRGVIQWGDMAPEEFTAMYISSCVVSSLASIVFRRRIKSPGISLGASGAILSVVAYFSISHPKEHCSIIFLPTLQFEAIYALYGIVSLDTLGLILRWKVLDHAAHLGGTIFGLIWYKYISMYVWGNRKYIVNNWIMLKQMFQTKSRRW
;
A
#
# COMPACT_ATOMS: atom_id res chain seq x y z
N MET A 1 -33.36 -26.41 -11.22
CA MET A 1 -32.66 -25.22 -11.76
C MET A 1 -33.28 -23.97 -11.12
N ASN A 2 -32.54 -23.22 -10.26
CA ASN A 2 -32.74 -21.78 -9.91
C ASN A 2 -32.26 -21.30 -8.50
N GLN A 3 -31.45 -22.03 -7.72
CA GLN A 3 -30.87 -21.45 -6.49
C GLN A 3 -29.70 -20.47 -6.74
N ASN A 4 -28.92 -20.65 -7.81
CA ASN A 4 -27.71 -19.84 -8.06
C ASN A 4 -28.02 -18.36 -8.37
N ASN A 5 -29.21 -18.03 -8.88
CA ASN A 5 -29.57 -16.63 -9.19
C ASN A 5 -29.81 -15.78 -7.94
N GLY A 6 -30.14 -16.40 -6.79
CA GLY A 6 -30.36 -15.70 -5.52
C GLY A 6 -29.08 -15.30 -4.80
N ILE A 7 -28.07 -16.18 -4.78
CA ILE A 7 -26.81 -15.91 -4.07
C ILE A 7 -26.02 -14.81 -4.77
N PHE A 8 -25.83 -14.92 -6.08
CA PHE A 8 -25.08 -13.92 -6.85
C PHE A 8 -25.76 -12.54 -6.83
N SER A 9 -27.10 -12.50 -6.93
CA SER A 9 -27.84 -11.23 -6.84
C SER A 9 -27.75 -10.63 -5.44
N ASN A 10 -27.83 -11.43 -4.37
CA ASN A 10 -27.63 -10.97 -3.00
C ASN A 10 -26.22 -10.42 -2.77
N LEU A 11 -25.18 -11.11 -3.24
CA LEU A 11 -23.80 -10.64 -3.15
C LEU A 11 -23.59 -9.33 -3.92
N LYS A 12 -24.14 -9.24 -5.14
CA LYS A 12 -24.10 -8.00 -5.93
C LYS A 12 -24.81 -6.85 -5.24
N ASN A 13 -25.97 -7.10 -4.65
CA ASN A 13 -26.72 -6.10 -3.89
C ASN A 13 -25.97 -5.64 -2.63
N LEU A 14 -25.36 -6.57 -1.91
CA LEU A 14 -24.52 -6.27 -0.74
C LEU A 14 -23.32 -5.41 -1.16
N TRP A 15 -22.61 -5.81 -2.21
CA TRP A 15 -21.48 -5.07 -2.77
C TRP A 15 -21.87 -3.68 -3.27
N ASN A 16 -23.07 -3.52 -3.83
CA ASN A 16 -23.51 -2.21 -4.28
C ASN A 16 -23.77 -1.27 -3.10
N LYS A 17 -24.25 -1.80 -1.98
CA LYS A 17 -24.56 -1.05 -0.75
C LYS A 17 -23.36 -0.76 0.14
N THR A 18 -22.23 -1.46 -0.01
CA THR A 18 -21.04 -1.21 0.81
C THR A 18 -20.43 0.15 0.53
N GLN A 19 -19.81 0.75 1.55
CA GLN A 19 -19.11 2.02 1.41
C GLN A 19 -17.88 1.88 0.49
N PRO A 20 -17.45 2.94 -0.23
CA PRO A 20 -16.30 2.87 -1.11
C PRO A 20 -14.99 2.40 -0.42
N SER A 21 -14.76 2.86 0.82
CA SER A 21 -13.64 2.43 1.65
C SER A 21 -13.64 0.93 1.90
N GLU A 22 -14.80 0.37 2.25
CA GLU A 22 -14.98 -1.08 2.48
C GLU A 22 -14.78 -1.90 1.20
N LYS A 23 -15.19 -1.37 0.04
CA LYS A 23 -14.94 -2.04 -1.25
C LYS A 23 -13.44 -2.13 -1.56
N ILE A 24 -12.71 -1.03 -1.37
CA ILE A 24 -11.26 -1.02 -1.59
C ILE A 24 -10.56 -1.94 -0.58
N PHE A 25 -10.85 -1.77 0.71
CA PHE A 25 -10.28 -2.61 1.74
C PHE A 25 -10.56 -4.09 1.49
N GLY A 26 -11.83 -4.45 1.23
CA GLY A 26 -12.23 -5.82 0.95
C GLY A 26 -11.53 -6.42 -0.26
N THR A 27 -11.29 -5.61 -1.30
CA THR A 27 -10.52 -6.03 -2.48
C THR A 27 -9.07 -6.32 -2.13
N ILE A 28 -8.41 -5.42 -1.39
CA ILE A 28 -7.00 -5.59 -0.97
C ILE A 28 -6.88 -6.80 -0.03
N LEU A 29 -7.79 -6.95 0.93
CA LEU A 29 -7.86 -8.09 1.84
C LEU A 29 -7.99 -9.41 1.06
N PHE A 30 -8.93 -9.46 0.11
CA PHE A 30 -9.14 -10.64 -0.71
C PHE A 30 -7.89 -11.04 -1.50
N LEU A 31 -7.22 -10.07 -2.14
CA LEU A 31 -5.98 -10.32 -2.87
C LEU A 31 -4.85 -10.81 -1.94
N ASN A 32 -4.70 -10.20 -0.76
CA ASN A 32 -3.72 -10.65 0.23
C ASN A 32 -4.01 -12.06 0.73
N ALA A 33 -5.28 -12.40 0.97
CA ALA A 33 -5.69 -13.74 1.37
C ALA A 33 -5.37 -14.77 0.26
N LEU A 34 -5.64 -14.45 -1.01
CA LEU A 34 -5.27 -15.32 -2.12
C LEU A 34 -3.75 -15.55 -2.20
N VAL A 35 -2.95 -14.50 -2.06
CA VAL A 35 -1.48 -14.61 -2.06
C VAL A 35 -1.00 -15.43 -0.86
N PHE A 36 -1.58 -15.21 0.33
CA PHE A 36 -1.27 -15.98 1.53
C PHE A 36 -1.61 -17.47 1.39
N LEU A 37 -2.72 -17.81 0.73
CA LEU A 37 -3.09 -19.19 0.40
C LEU A 37 -2.16 -19.80 -0.67
N ALA A 38 -1.74 -19.01 -1.67
CA ALA A 38 -0.79 -19.46 -2.67
C ALA A 38 0.56 -19.86 -2.06
N TRP A 39 0.99 -19.18 -0.98
CA TRP A 39 2.17 -19.59 -0.19
C TRP A 39 2.00 -20.97 0.47
N GLN A 40 0.77 -21.44 0.72
CA GLN A 40 0.57 -22.76 1.35
C GLN A 40 0.75 -23.93 0.37
N ILE A 41 0.91 -23.67 -0.94
CA ILE A 41 1.05 -24.71 -1.97
C ILE A 41 2.54 -24.96 -2.25
N PRO A 42 3.10 -26.14 -1.86
CA PRO A 42 4.55 -26.39 -1.96
C PRO A 42 5.11 -26.26 -3.38
N ARG A 43 4.33 -26.65 -4.39
CA ARG A 43 4.72 -26.56 -5.81
C ARG A 43 4.89 -25.12 -6.30
N TRP A 44 4.29 -24.14 -5.63
CA TRP A 44 4.34 -22.73 -6.04
C TRP A 44 5.42 -21.94 -5.30
N GLN A 45 6.02 -22.49 -4.25
CA GLN A 45 7.03 -21.81 -3.41
C GLN A 45 8.17 -21.16 -4.18
N GLY A 46 8.72 -21.82 -5.20
CA GLY A 46 9.77 -21.23 -6.04
C GLY A 46 9.32 -19.95 -6.77
N THR A 47 8.10 -19.97 -7.31
CA THR A 47 7.47 -18.80 -7.96
C THR A 47 7.19 -17.70 -6.94
N MET A 48 6.67 -18.07 -5.77
CA MET A 48 6.37 -17.14 -4.68
C MET A 48 7.65 -16.44 -4.17
N ILE A 49 8.72 -17.18 -3.90
CA ILE A 49 10.00 -16.59 -3.49
C ILE A 49 10.52 -15.64 -4.59
N LYS A 50 10.47 -16.05 -5.85
CA LYS A 50 11.03 -15.26 -6.96
C LYS A 50 10.28 -13.95 -7.22
N TYR A 51 8.94 -13.98 -7.22
CA TYR A 51 8.13 -12.85 -7.68
C TYR A 51 7.35 -12.15 -6.57
N PHE A 52 7.13 -12.80 -5.44
CA PHE A 52 6.34 -12.30 -4.31
C PHE A 52 7.19 -11.99 -3.08
N THR A 53 8.51 -11.97 -3.23
CA THR A 53 9.43 -11.44 -2.23
C THR A 53 10.53 -10.63 -2.90
N THR A 54 11.20 -9.81 -2.11
CA THR A 54 12.30 -8.98 -2.58
C THR A 54 13.56 -9.32 -1.79
N ASP A 55 14.61 -9.77 -2.49
CA ASP A 55 15.95 -9.94 -1.91
C ASP A 55 16.88 -8.86 -2.48
N ALA A 56 17.29 -7.94 -1.61
CA ALA A 56 18.14 -6.81 -1.97
C ALA A 56 19.55 -7.23 -2.42
N LEU A 57 20.01 -8.45 -2.15
CA LEU A 57 21.33 -8.94 -2.58
C LEU A 57 21.25 -9.90 -3.78
N ALA A 58 20.04 -10.24 -4.24
CA ALA A 58 19.86 -11.08 -5.42
C ALA A 58 20.47 -10.44 -6.68
N LYS A 59 21.16 -11.26 -7.49
CA LYS A 59 21.76 -10.83 -8.77
C LYS A 59 20.74 -10.22 -9.73
N ARG A 60 19.49 -10.70 -9.70
CA ARG A 60 18.37 -10.18 -10.48
C ARG A 60 17.14 -10.05 -9.59
N ILE A 61 16.56 -8.86 -9.54
CA ILE A 61 15.32 -8.57 -8.81
C ILE A 61 14.22 -8.39 -9.86
N PRO A 62 13.20 -9.25 -9.93
CA PRO A 62 12.11 -9.08 -10.88
C PRO A 62 11.34 -7.79 -10.60
N VAL A 63 11.05 -6.98 -11.63
CA VAL A 63 10.31 -5.72 -11.45
C VAL A 63 8.95 -5.93 -10.81
N SER A 64 8.27 -7.05 -11.11
CA SER A 64 6.99 -7.39 -10.49
C SER A 64 7.08 -7.61 -8.98
N SER A 65 8.24 -8.01 -8.45
CA SER A 65 8.43 -8.19 -7.00
C SER A 65 8.30 -6.89 -6.22
N LEU A 66 8.53 -5.73 -6.83
CA LEU A 66 8.34 -4.43 -6.20
C LEU A 66 6.89 -4.21 -5.75
N LEU A 67 5.92 -4.73 -6.52
CA LEU A 67 4.51 -4.64 -6.20
C LEU A 67 4.03 -5.90 -5.46
N LEU A 68 4.31 -7.08 -6.01
CA LEU A 68 3.74 -8.34 -5.52
C LEU A 68 4.26 -8.73 -4.13
N SER A 69 5.47 -8.29 -3.74
CA SER A 69 5.97 -8.55 -2.39
C SER A 69 5.15 -7.83 -1.31
N ALA A 70 4.51 -6.71 -1.64
CA ALA A 70 3.63 -6.01 -0.71
C ALA A 70 2.33 -6.80 -0.40
N PHE A 71 1.99 -7.79 -1.21
CA PHE A 71 0.83 -8.67 -0.98
C PHE A 71 1.18 -9.96 -0.23
N SER A 72 2.47 -10.18 0.08
CA SER A 72 2.94 -11.40 0.76
C SER A 72 3.10 -11.20 2.24
N HIS A 73 2.72 -12.22 3.01
CA HIS A 73 2.78 -12.20 4.47
C HIS A 73 3.36 -13.51 4.98
N SER A 74 4.35 -13.41 5.88
CA SER A 74 5.09 -14.54 6.43
C SER A 74 4.29 -15.38 7.43
N SER A 75 3.25 -14.81 8.03
CA SER A 75 2.40 -15.49 9.00
C SER A 75 0.99 -14.90 9.02
N LEU A 76 0.03 -15.64 9.57
CA LEU A 76 -1.35 -15.17 9.73
C LEU A 76 -1.40 -13.92 10.64
N VAL A 77 -0.55 -13.88 11.67
CA VAL A 77 -0.46 -12.74 12.58
C VAL A 77 0.03 -11.49 11.83
N HIS A 78 1.06 -11.62 11.00
CA HIS A 78 1.56 -10.52 10.17
C HIS A 78 0.49 -10.02 9.19
N LEU A 79 -0.24 -10.91 8.53
CA LEU A 79 -1.38 -10.55 7.69
C LEU A 79 -2.47 -9.82 8.49
N SER A 80 -2.82 -10.34 9.66
CA SER A 80 -3.91 -9.80 10.48
C SER A 80 -3.62 -8.36 10.94
N PHE A 81 -2.40 -8.08 11.42
CA PHE A 81 -2.03 -6.70 11.79
C PHE A 81 -2.07 -5.73 10.62
N ASN A 82 -1.54 -6.14 9.47
CA ASN A 82 -1.52 -5.28 8.29
C ASN A 82 -2.95 -4.99 7.83
N MET A 83 -3.82 -5.99 7.80
CA MET A 83 -5.21 -5.79 7.38
C MET A 83 -6.00 -4.98 8.40
N PHE A 84 -5.75 -5.15 9.71
CA PHE A 84 -6.36 -4.32 10.75
C PHE A 84 -5.95 -2.84 10.63
N ALA A 85 -4.64 -2.58 10.50
CA ALA A 85 -4.13 -1.22 10.32
C ALA A 85 -4.68 -0.61 9.01
N LEU A 86 -4.62 -1.36 7.90
CA LEU A 86 -5.13 -0.89 6.62
C LEU A 86 -6.62 -0.56 6.70
N HIS A 87 -7.45 -1.40 7.32
CA HIS A 87 -8.88 -1.12 7.49
C HIS A 87 -9.13 0.19 8.21
N SER A 88 -8.43 0.39 9.33
CA SER A 88 -8.58 1.57 10.19
C SER A 88 -8.25 2.87 9.43
N PHE A 89 -7.06 2.92 8.81
CA PHE A 89 -6.60 4.14 8.15
C PHE A 89 -7.22 4.34 6.75
N CYS A 90 -7.54 3.28 6.02
CA CYS A 90 -8.29 3.37 4.75
C CYS A 90 -9.66 4.02 4.97
N ARG A 91 -10.37 3.60 6.03
CA ARG A 91 -11.62 4.24 6.42
C ARG A 91 -11.40 5.69 6.84
N GLY A 92 -10.39 5.98 7.65
CA GLY A 92 -10.05 7.34 8.07
C GLY A 92 -9.88 8.30 6.89
N VAL A 93 -9.08 7.95 5.89
CA VAL A 93 -8.80 8.86 4.77
C VAL A 93 -9.90 8.93 3.70
N ILE A 94 -10.62 7.83 3.42
CA ILE A 94 -11.68 7.83 2.40
C ILE A 94 -13.01 8.31 2.97
N GLN A 95 -13.41 7.79 4.14
CA GLN A 95 -14.74 8.03 4.69
C GLN A 95 -14.88 9.46 5.22
N TRP A 96 -13.79 10.08 5.68
CA TRP A 96 -13.79 11.46 6.13
C TRP A 96 -13.59 12.48 5.00
N GLY A 97 -13.41 12.01 3.77
CA GLY A 97 -13.41 12.86 2.57
C GLY A 97 -12.06 13.44 2.17
N ASP A 98 -10.95 13.03 2.79
CA ASP A 98 -9.61 13.47 2.36
C ASP A 98 -9.26 12.96 0.97
N MET A 99 -9.61 11.70 0.69
CA MET A 99 -9.26 11.02 -0.55
C MET A 99 -10.48 10.45 -1.25
N ALA A 100 -10.51 10.64 -2.57
CA ALA A 100 -11.36 9.83 -3.43
C ALA A 100 -10.87 8.36 -3.43
N PRO A 101 -11.75 7.36 -3.57
CA PRO A 101 -11.39 5.95 -3.66
C PRO A 101 -10.27 5.66 -4.68
N GLU A 102 -10.29 6.35 -5.82
CA GLU A 102 -9.30 6.19 -6.88
C GLU A 102 -7.95 6.79 -6.49
N GLU A 103 -7.95 7.89 -5.72
CA GLU A 103 -6.71 8.52 -5.22
C GLU A 103 -6.01 7.61 -4.24
N PHE A 104 -6.78 7.09 -3.29
CA PHE A 104 -6.28 6.14 -2.31
C PHE A 104 -5.68 4.92 -3.01
N THR A 105 -6.38 4.37 -4.00
CA THR A 105 -5.90 3.20 -4.75
C THR A 105 -4.59 3.51 -5.48
N ALA A 106 -4.50 4.68 -6.12
CA ALA A 106 -3.28 5.13 -6.80
C ALA A 106 -2.11 5.32 -5.82
N MET A 107 -2.35 5.97 -4.68
CA MET A 107 -1.37 6.15 -3.63
C MET A 107 -0.90 4.81 -3.08
N TYR A 108 -1.82 3.93 -2.70
CA TYR A 108 -1.51 2.64 -2.06
C TYR A 108 -0.65 1.74 -2.95
N ILE A 109 -1.03 1.59 -4.24
CA ILE A 109 -0.27 0.79 -5.20
C ILE A 109 1.09 1.41 -5.50
N SER A 110 1.17 2.74 -5.62
CA SER A 110 2.46 3.44 -5.81
C SER A 110 3.36 3.26 -4.58
N SER A 111 2.79 3.32 -3.38
CA SER A 111 3.50 3.14 -2.11
C SER A 111 4.07 1.74 -1.97
N CYS A 112 3.38 0.70 -2.45
CA CYS A 112 3.91 -0.66 -2.49
C CYS A 112 5.25 -0.70 -3.25
N VAL A 113 5.27 -0.08 -4.43
CA VAL A 113 6.47 -0.05 -5.29
C VAL A 113 7.58 0.81 -4.69
N VAL A 114 7.26 2.02 -4.22
CA VAL A 114 8.24 2.95 -3.65
C VAL A 114 8.87 2.41 -2.37
N SER A 115 8.08 1.79 -1.49
CA SER A 115 8.58 1.17 -0.25
C SER A 115 9.53 0.00 -0.55
N SER A 116 9.15 -0.89 -1.47
CA SER A 116 10.02 -1.99 -1.91
C SER A 116 11.33 -1.47 -2.52
N LEU A 117 11.26 -0.41 -3.34
CA LEU A 117 12.44 0.21 -3.91
C LEU A 117 13.36 0.82 -2.84
N ALA A 118 12.80 1.52 -1.85
CA ALA A 118 13.55 2.09 -0.74
C ALA A 118 14.30 1.00 0.04
N SER A 119 13.62 -0.12 0.33
CA SER A 119 14.24 -1.29 0.96
C SER A 119 15.40 -1.85 0.15
N ILE A 120 15.20 -2.10 -1.16
CA ILE A 120 16.25 -2.63 -2.05
C ILE A 120 17.45 -1.71 -2.05
N VAL A 121 17.24 -0.42 -2.30
CA VAL A 121 18.33 0.56 -2.42
C VAL A 121 19.12 0.60 -1.11
N PHE A 122 18.44 0.74 0.03
CA PHE A 122 19.10 0.82 1.32
C PHE A 122 19.86 -0.46 1.67
N ARG A 123 19.19 -1.62 1.65
CA ARG A 123 19.78 -2.91 2.03
C ARG A 123 20.93 -3.31 1.10
N ARG A 124 20.83 -3.01 -0.20
CA ARG A 124 21.95 -3.21 -1.15
C ARG A 124 23.14 -2.32 -0.84
N ARG A 125 22.90 -1.04 -0.51
CA ARG A 125 23.97 -0.09 -0.14
C ARG A 125 24.75 -0.54 1.09
N ILE A 126 24.05 -1.01 2.12
CA ILE A 126 24.68 -1.47 3.37
C ILE A 126 25.03 -2.97 3.38
N LYS A 127 24.83 -3.67 2.27
CA LYS A 127 25.04 -5.13 2.12
C LYS A 127 24.31 -5.95 3.20
N SER A 128 23.11 -5.53 3.59
CA SER A 128 22.31 -6.25 4.60
C SER A 128 21.51 -7.37 3.94
N PRO A 129 21.71 -8.64 4.32
CA PRO A 129 20.89 -9.73 3.82
C PRO A 129 19.47 -9.68 4.40
N GLY A 130 18.55 -10.34 3.72
CA GLY A 130 17.19 -10.54 4.20
C GLY A 130 16.16 -10.42 3.07
N ILE A 131 15.07 -11.17 3.23
CA ILE A 131 13.92 -11.13 2.34
C ILE A 131 12.94 -10.08 2.88
N SER A 132 12.43 -9.24 1.98
CA SER A 132 11.39 -8.25 2.25
C SER A 132 10.06 -8.67 1.62
N LEU A 133 8.99 -8.58 2.40
CA LEU A 133 7.60 -8.80 2.03
C LEU A 133 6.67 -8.13 3.03
N GLY A 134 5.46 -7.78 2.61
CA GLY A 134 4.40 -7.24 3.47
C GLY A 134 3.88 -5.88 3.02
N ALA A 135 2.62 -5.60 3.36
CA ALA A 135 1.94 -4.37 3.02
C ALA A 135 2.36 -3.17 3.88
N SER A 136 3.15 -3.38 4.93
CA SER A 136 3.43 -2.40 5.99
C SER A 136 4.01 -1.08 5.47
N GLY A 137 4.90 -1.09 4.47
CA GLY A 137 5.41 0.14 3.87
C GLY A 137 4.31 0.98 3.21
N ALA A 138 3.40 0.35 2.47
CA ALA A 138 2.25 1.03 1.87
C ALA A 138 1.25 1.52 2.93
N ILE A 139 1.01 0.72 3.97
CA ILE A 139 0.16 1.10 5.09
C ILE A 139 0.75 2.33 5.79
N LEU A 140 2.06 2.37 6.05
CA LEU A 140 2.70 3.53 6.67
C LEU A 140 2.66 4.79 5.81
N SER A 141 2.55 4.65 4.48
CA SER A 141 2.22 5.80 3.62
C SER A 141 0.83 6.37 3.93
N VAL A 142 -0.17 5.49 4.11
CA VAL A 142 -1.53 5.89 4.51
C VAL A 142 -1.52 6.50 5.93
N VAL A 143 -0.79 5.89 6.88
CA VAL A 143 -0.65 6.43 8.23
C VAL A 143 -0.02 7.82 8.18
N ALA A 144 1.06 8.00 7.42
CA ALA A 144 1.74 9.29 7.30
C ALA A 144 0.82 10.37 6.71
N TYR A 145 0.06 10.03 5.66
CA TYR A 145 -0.94 10.93 5.08
C TYR A 145 -2.02 11.30 6.11
N PHE A 146 -2.59 10.31 6.79
CA PHE A 146 -3.63 10.51 7.79
C PHE A 146 -3.14 11.38 8.97
N SER A 147 -1.95 11.08 9.49
CA SER A 147 -1.39 11.78 10.65
C SER A 147 -1.09 13.26 10.39
N ILE A 148 -0.93 13.68 9.14
CA ILE A 148 -0.73 15.10 8.79
C ILE A 148 -2.02 15.78 8.31
N SER A 149 -2.99 15.05 7.76
CA SER A 149 -4.32 15.59 7.47
C SER A 149 -5.16 15.75 8.75
N HIS A 150 -4.99 14.83 9.70
CA HIS A 150 -5.74 14.73 10.95
C HIS A 150 -4.82 14.64 12.18
N PRO A 151 -3.96 15.65 12.44
CA PRO A 151 -2.90 15.54 13.44
C PRO A 151 -3.39 15.30 14.87
N LYS A 152 -4.59 15.81 15.22
CA LYS A 152 -5.18 15.73 16.57
C LYS A 152 -6.11 14.55 16.78
N GLU A 153 -6.36 13.75 15.73
CA GLU A 153 -7.20 12.56 15.86
C GLU A 153 -6.47 11.50 16.67
N HIS A 154 -7.21 10.75 17.47
CA HIS A 154 -6.62 9.80 18.41
C HIS A 154 -6.45 8.43 17.76
N CYS A 155 -5.23 7.93 17.77
CA CYS A 155 -4.86 6.58 17.38
C CYS A 155 -4.57 5.75 18.62
N SER A 156 -4.94 4.48 18.59
CA SER A 156 -4.64 3.53 19.66
C SER A 156 -3.69 2.43 19.19
N ILE A 157 -2.89 1.89 20.11
CA ILE A 157 -2.10 0.67 19.82
C ILE A 157 -3.07 -0.52 19.76
N ILE A 158 -2.90 -1.38 18.75
CA ILE A 158 -3.79 -2.53 18.46
C ILE A 158 -4.09 -3.38 19.71
N PHE A 159 -3.13 -3.58 20.61
CA PHE A 159 -3.30 -4.38 21.83
C PHE A 159 -3.46 -3.60 23.12
N LEU A 160 -3.33 -2.28 23.07
CA LEU A 160 -3.49 -1.40 24.23
C LEU A 160 -4.45 -0.27 23.83
N PRO A 161 -5.74 -0.59 23.57
CA PRO A 161 -6.71 0.39 23.07
C PRO A 161 -7.00 1.53 24.06
N THR A 162 -6.69 1.32 25.34
CA THR A 162 -6.77 2.33 26.39
C THR A 162 -5.67 3.39 26.30
N LEU A 163 -4.55 3.08 25.63
CA LEU A 163 -3.48 4.02 25.38
C LEU A 163 -3.71 4.68 24.02
N GLN A 164 -4.08 5.95 24.06
CA GLN A 164 -4.35 6.76 22.88
C GLN A 164 -3.36 7.91 22.79
N PHE A 165 -3.00 8.26 21.57
CA PHE A 165 -2.13 9.39 21.26
C PHE A 165 -2.64 10.08 20.02
N GLU A 166 -2.36 11.38 19.89
CA GLU A 166 -2.66 12.10 18.67
C GLU A 166 -1.89 11.47 17.49
N ALA A 167 -2.52 11.44 16.31
CA ALA A 167 -1.99 10.78 15.13
C ALA A 167 -0.62 11.33 14.72
N ILE A 168 -0.36 12.62 14.96
CA ILE A 168 0.96 13.21 14.69
C ILE A 168 2.06 12.64 15.60
N TYR A 169 1.76 12.41 16.88
CA TYR A 169 2.71 11.79 17.81
C TYR A 169 2.91 10.31 17.51
N ALA A 170 1.86 9.61 17.05
CA ALA A 170 1.98 8.26 16.50
C ALA A 170 3.04 8.19 15.40
N LEU A 171 2.94 9.13 14.45
CA LEU A 171 3.83 9.21 13.30
C LEU A 171 5.28 9.49 13.74
N TYR A 172 5.48 10.42 14.67
CA TYR A 172 6.81 10.66 15.24
C TYR A 172 7.38 9.42 15.89
N GLY A 173 6.58 8.69 16.68
CA GLY A 173 7.00 7.43 17.28
C GLY A 173 7.43 6.39 16.24
N ILE A 174 6.63 6.19 15.19
CA ILE A 174 6.94 5.25 14.10
C ILE A 174 8.25 5.66 13.39
N VAL A 175 8.37 6.93 12.98
CA VAL A 175 9.57 7.44 12.29
C VAL A 175 10.81 7.29 13.16
N SER A 176 10.71 7.61 14.45
CA SER A 176 11.81 7.44 15.40
C SER A 176 12.20 5.97 15.55
N LEU A 177 11.25 5.05 15.71
CA LEU A 177 11.52 3.62 15.85
C LEU A 177 12.16 3.03 14.59
N ASP A 178 11.65 3.35 13.40
CA ASP A 178 12.26 2.86 12.16
C ASP A 178 13.63 3.47 11.91
N THR A 179 13.83 4.75 12.24
CA THR A 179 15.15 5.40 12.12
C THR A 179 16.16 4.76 13.06
N LEU A 180 15.78 4.52 14.32
CA LEU A 180 16.61 3.78 15.27
C LEU A 180 16.86 2.35 14.79
N GLY A 181 15.85 1.68 14.24
CA GLY A 181 15.99 0.34 13.66
C GLY A 181 16.99 0.30 12.50
N LEU A 182 17.06 1.34 11.67
CA LEU A 182 18.10 1.46 10.64
C LEU A 182 19.49 1.69 11.23
N ILE A 183 19.62 2.59 12.21
CA ILE A 183 20.91 2.92 12.85
C ILE A 183 21.47 1.70 13.59
N LEU A 184 20.62 1.03 14.38
CA LEU A 184 20.96 -0.13 15.18
C LEU A 184 20.90 -1.45 14.39
N ARG A 185 20.52 -1.40 13.12
CA ARG A 185 20.44 -2.54 12.18
C ARG A 185 19.56 -3.69 12.68
N TRP A 186 18.41 -3.37 13.25
CA TRP A 186 17.39 -4.35 13.59
C TRP A 186 16.90 -5.07 12.32
N LYS A 187 16.71 -6.38 12.42
CA LYS A 187 16.37 -7.24 11.27
C LYS A 187 14.93 -7.75 11.28
N VAL A 188 14.20 -7.53 12.37
CA VAL A 188 12.84 -8.06 12.56
C VAL A 188 11.86 -7.39 11.61
N LEU A 189 12.04 -6.08 11.35
CA LEU A 189 11.18 -5.29 10.48
C LEU A 189 11.97 -4.75 9.28
N ASP A 190 11.25 -4.37 8.23
CA ASP A 190 11.84 -3.68 7.09
C ASP A 190 11.77 -2.16 7.23
N HIS A 191 12.56 -1.64 8.17
CA HIS A 191 12.60 -0.21 8.52
C HIS A 191 12.85 0.72 7.32
N ALA A 192 13.61 0.28 6.32
CA ALA A 192 13.86 1.06 5.11
C ALA A 192 12.62 1.14 4.21
N ALA A 193 11.86 0.04 4.08
CA ALA A 193 10.58 0.05 3.39
C ALA A 193 9.57 0.97 4.10
N HIS A 194 9.53 0.88 5.43
CA HIS A 194 8.64 1.66 6.28
C HIS A 194 8.87 3.16 6.14
N LEU A 195 10.12 3.62 6.27
CA LEU A 195 10.48 5.03 6.09
C LEU A 195 10.26 5.48 4.64
N GLY A 196 10.56 4.64 3.65
CA GLY A 196 10.30 4.94 2.24
C GLY A 196 8.81 5.21 1.98
N GLY A 197 7.93 4.34 2.48
CA GLY A 197 6.48 4.51 2.39
C GLY A 197 5.98 5.73 3.17
N THR A 198 6.49 5.94 4.38
CA THR A 198 6.18 7.11 5.22
C THR A 198 6.49 8.41 4.48
N ILE A 199 7.71 8.56 3.98
CA ILE A 199 8.14 9.75 3.21
C ILE A 199 7.26 9.92 1.97
N PHE A 200 6.93 8.84 1.26
CA PHE A 200 6.06 8.90 0.11
C PHE A 200 4.65 9.39 0.47
N GLY A 201 4.08 8.98 1.61
CA GLY A 201 2.79 9.46 2.09
C GLY A 201 2.80 10.97 2.42
N LEU A 202 3.87 11.45 3.06
CA LEU A 202 4.08 12.88 3.32
C LEU A 202 4.15 13.69 2.00
N ILE A 203 4.90 13.18 1.02
CA ILE A 203 4.99 13.79 -0.32
C ILE A 203 3.64 13.76 -1.02
N TRP A 204 2.89 12.66 -0.88
CA TRP A 204 1.58 12.52 -1.52
C TRP A 204 0.61 13.57 -1.02
N TYR A 205 0.47 13.72 0.29
CA TYR A 205 -0.36 14.77 0.90
C TYR A 205 0.06 16.16 0.44
N LYS A 206 1.35 16.50 0.62
CA LYS A 206 1.83 17.87 0.42
C LYS A 206 1.83 18.30 -1.04
N TYR A 207 2.06 17.38 -1.97
CA TYR A 207 2.29 17.72 -3.37
C TYR A 207 1.37 16.99 -4.33
N ILE A 208 1.28 15.66 -4.26
CA ILE A 208 0.60 14.87 -5.30
C ILE A 208 -0.91 15.09 -5.24
N SER A 209 -1.50 15.08 -4.05
CA SER A 209 -2.93 15.28 -3.85
C SER A 209 -3.37 16.66 -4.38
N MET A 210 -2.66 17.72 -4.00
CA MET A 210 -2.98 19.08 -4.43
C MET A 210 -2.70 19.33 -5.91
N TYR A 211 -1.47 19.08 -6.37
CA TYR A 211 -1.03 19.53 -7.69
C TYR A 211 -1.33 18.55 -8.80
N VAL A 212 -1.32 17.24 -8.53
CA VAL A 212 -1.59 16.21 -9.54
C VAL A 212 -3.06 15.80 -9.50
N TRP A 213 -3.52 15.35 -8.33
CA TRP A 213 -4.86 14.80 -8.20
C TRP A 213 -5.96 15.88 -8.33
N GLY A 214 -5.77 17.03 -7.68
CA GLY A 214 -6.62 18.21 -7.82
C GLY A 214 -6.76 18.67 -9.27
N ASN A 215 -5.67 18.60 -10.06
CA ASN A 215 -5.64 19.04 -11.46
C ASN A 215 -5.82 17.89 -12.47
N ARG A 216 -6.22 16.69 -12.05
CA ARG A 216 -6.26 15.49 -12.91
C ARG A 216 -7.07 15.66 -14.19
N LYS A 217 -8.19 16.41 -14.16
CA LYS A 217 -9.00 16.69 -15.37
C LYS A 217 -8.19 17.47 -16.40
N TYR A 218 -7.49 18.51 -15.96
CA TYR A 218 -6.63 19.31 -16.82
C TYR A 218 -5.50 18.44 -17.39
N ILE A 219 -4.82 17.66 -16.55
CA ILE A 219 -3.71 16.78 -16.96
C ILE A 219 -4.19 15.76 -18.01
N VAL A 220 -5.30 15.06 -17.74
CA VAL A 220 -5.86 14.04 -18.63
C VAL A 220 -6.32 14.65 -19.95
N ASN A 221 -6.98 15.81 -19.93
CA ASN A 221 -7.42 16.48 -21.16
C ASN A 221 -6.24 16.88 -22.05
N ASN A 222 -5.17 17.43 -21.46
CA ASN A 222 -3.96 17.77 -22.21
C ASN A 222 -3.27 16.52 -22.78
N TRP A 223 -3.23 15.42 -22.02
CA TRP A 223 -2.71 14.14 -22.52
C TRP A 223 -3.52 13.60 -23.70
N ILE A 224 -4.86 13.64 -23.60
CA ILE A 224 -5.75 13.21 -24.70
C ILE A 224 -5.50 14.07 -25.95
N MET A 225 -5.41 15.39 -25.79
CA MET A 225 -5.14 16.31 -26.90
C MET A 225 -3.79 16.00 -27.57
N LEU A 226 -2.72 15.84 -26.78
CA LEU A 226 -1.40 15.43 -27.28
C LEU A 226 -1.46 14.11 -28.06
N LYS A 227 -2.15 13.10 -27.53
CA LYS A 227 -2.32 11.80 -28.20
C LYS A 227 -3.04 11.92 -29.54
N GLN A 228 -4.08 12.76 -29.61
CA GLN A 228 -4.81 13.03 -30.86
C GLN A 228 -3.92 13.72 -31.90
N MET A 229 -3.05 14.64 -31.49
CA MET A 229 -2.08 15.29 -32.39
C MET A 229 -1.10 14.28 -33.02
N PHE A 230 -0.58 13.33 -32.23
CA PHE A 230 0.31 12.29 -32.78
C PHE A 230 -0.41 11.33 -33.73
N GLN A 231 -1.65 10.94 -33.42
CA GLN A 231 -2.45 10.05 -34.27
C GLN A 231 -2.89 10.70 -35.59
N THR A 232 -3.20 12.00 -35.57
CA THR A 232 -3.52 12.75 -36.79
C THR A 232 -2.29 12.97 -37.66
N LYS A 233 -1.12 13.22 -37.06
CA LYS A 233 0.15 13.32 -37.79
C LYS A 233 0.56 11.99 -38.43
N SER A 234 0.33 10.84 -37.77
CA SER A 234 0.67 9.53 -38.32
C SER A 234 -0.26 9.04 -39.44
N ARG A 235 -1.45 9.64 -39.61
CA ARG A 235 -2.40 9.32 -40.69
C ARG A 235 -2.22 10.19 -41.96
N ARG A 236 -1.38 11.22 -41.89
CA ARG A 236 -1.07 12.12 -43.02
C ARG A 236 0.16 11.68 -43.82
N TRP A 237 0.73 10.52 -43.51
CA TRP A 237 1.83 9.88 -44.23
C TRP A 237 1.40 8.49 -44.69
#